data_AF-A0A2D6HI13-F1
#
_entry.id   AF-A0A2D6HI13-F1
#
_cell.length_a   1.000
_cell.length_b   1.000
_cell.length_c   1.000
_cell.angle_alpha   90.00
_cell.angle_beta   90.00
_cell.angle_gamma   90.00
#
_symmetry.space_group_name_H-M   'P 1'
#
loop_
_entity.id
_entity.type
_entity.pdbx_description
1 polymer ?
#
loop_
_entity_poly.entity_id
_entity_poly.type
_entity_poly.pdbx_seq_one_letter_code
_entity_poly.pdbx_strand_id
1 'polypeptide(L)'
;MARKKTAKRKFVNFGRIQKDKELFRIVPVKAWDGDVRLNRLLPADFLALIDASKSGDEFTDNLATSVTMLSKMIANEAGKLQFDSDDGRAYLAGEIDAINELLDPATKLNGLG
;
A
#
# COMPACT_ATOMS: atom_id res chain seq x y z
N MET A 1 24.30 -7.48 52.30
CA MET A 1 24.44 -8.12 50.97
C MET A 1 23.13 -7.97 50.20
N ALA A 2 23.04 -7.04 49.24
CA ALA A 2 21.81 -6.80 48.47
C ALA A 2 21.96 -7.36 47.04
N ARG A 3 21.14 -8.37 46.69
CA ARG A 3 21.10 -8.96 45.35
C ARG A 3 20.31 -8.03 44.41
N LYS A 4 20.99 -7.37 43.46
CA LYS A 4 20.34 -6.61 42.37
C LYS A 4 19.59 -7.61 41.46
N LYS A 5 18.27 -7.45 41.36
CA LYS A 5 17.42 -8.17 40.39
C LYS A 5 17.75 -7.68 38.99
N THR A 6 18.32 -8.54 38.16
CA THR A 6 18.60 -8.28 36.75
C THR A 6 17.27 -8.20 35.98
N ALA A 7 16.93 -7.02 35.46
CA ALA A 7 15.80 -6.85 34.57
C ALA A 7 16.04 -7.71 33.30
N LYS A 8 15.24 -8.77 33.11
CA LYS A 8 15.24 -9.55 31.86
C LYS A 8 14.80 -8.62 30.73
N ARG A 9 15.75 -8.14 29.92
CA ARG A 9 15.46 -7.44 28.66
C ARG A 9 14.66 -8.40 27.80
N LYS A 10 13.37 -8.10 27.59
CA LYS A 10 12.53 -8.82 26.63
C LYS A 10 13.04 -8.46 25.24
N PHE A 11 13.82 -9.34 24.63
CA PHE A 11 14.16 -9.22 23.22
C PHE A 11 12.88 -9.43 22.41
N VAL A 12 12.57 -8.47 21.53
CA VAL A 12 11.43 -8.55 20.62
C VAL A 12 11.61 -9.79 19.75
N ASN A 13 10.59 -10.62 19.64
CA ASN A 13 10.63 -11.83 18.84
C ASN A 13 10.62 -11.46 17.34
N PHE A 14 11.80 -11.38 16.73
CA PHE A 14 11.99 -10.97 15.33
C PHE A 14 11.29 -11.89 14.30
N GLY A 15 10.88 -13.10 14.70
CA GLY A 15 10.09 -14.00 13.84
C GLY A 15 8.68 -13.48 13.56
N ARG A 16 8.10 -12.65 14.46
CA ARG A 16 6.79 -12.01 14.23
C ARG A 16 6.88 -10.81 13.29
N ILE A 17 8.03 -10.12 13.29
CA ILE A 17 8.29 -8.95 12.43
C ILE A 17 8.44 -9.36 10.95
N GLN A 18 8.78 -10.62 10.64
CA GLN A 18 8.97 -11.04 9.25
C GLN A 18 7.68 -11.21 8.45
N LYS A 19 6.52 -11.45 9.08
CA LYS A 19 5.23 -11.47 8.37
C LYS A 19 4.74 -10.07 7.97
N ASP A 20 5.25 -9.02 8.63
CA ASP A 20 4.87 -7.61 8.39
C ASP A 20 5.78 -6.89 7.39
N LYS A 21 6.67 -7.60 6.68
CA LYS A 21 7.72 -7.05 5.79
C LYS A 21 7.47 -7.24 4.30
N GLU A 22 6.25 -7.55 3.88
CA GLU A 22 5.94 -7.54 2.44
C GLU A 22 6.06 -6.08 1.93
N LEU A 23 7.19 -5.76 1.30
CA LEU A 23 7.48 -4.44 0.74
C LEU A 23 6.84 -4.28 -0.64
N PHE A 24 6.53 -5.39 -1.30
CA PHE A 24 5.84 -5.42 -2.57
C PHE A 24 5.14 -6.75 -2.78
N ARG A 25 4.12 -6.75 -3.63
CA ARG A 25 3.38 -7.92 -4.12
C ARG A 25 3.26 -7.85 -5.64
N ILE A 26 3.33 -9.01 -6.30
CA ILE A 26 2.99 -9.14 -7.72
C ILE A 26 1.52 -9.58 -7.81
N VAL A 27 0.72 -8.85 -8.56
CA VAL A 27 -0.71 -9.09 -8.72
C VAL A 27 -1.02 -9.31 -10.21
N PRO A 28 -1.60 -10.45 -10.59
CA PRO A 28 -2.08 -10.63 -11.95
C PRO A 28 -3.30 -9.72 -12.18
N VAL A 29 -3.25 -8.92 -13.24
CA VAL A 29 -4.33 -8.00 -13.65
C VAL A 29 -4.80 -8.40 -15.03
N LYS A 30 -6.01 -8.97 -15.10
CA LYS A 30 -6.61 -9.45 -16.35
C LYS A 30 -6.91 -8.30 -17.30
N ALA A 31 -7.37 -7.17 -16.76
CA ALA A 31 -7.62 -5.96 -17.54
C ALA A 31 -6.39 -5.50 -18.37
N TRP A 32 -5.17 -5.81 -17.91
CA TRP A 32 -3.92 -5.43 -18.58
C TRP A 32 -3.16 -6.62 -19.18
N ASP A 33 -3.74 -7.82 -19.15
CA ASP A 33 -3.12 -9.06 -19.62
C ASP A 33 -1.68 -9.26 -19.08
N GLY A 34 -1.48 -8.98 -17.79
CA GLY A 34 -0.13 -8.96 -17.23
C GLY A 34 -0.07 -8.90 -15.70
N ASP A 35 1.16 -8.91 -15.20
CA ASP A 35 1.47 -8.85 -13.78
C ASP A 35 1.88 -7.43 -13.37
N VAL A 36 1.27 -6.93 -12.30
CA VAL A 36 1.53 -5.60 -11.74
C VAL A 36 2.27 -5.73 -10.42
N ARG A 37 3.36 -4.98 -10.27
CA ARG A 37 4.04 -4.84 -8.98
C ARG A 37 3.39 -3.73 -8.16
N LEU A 38 2.81 -4.09 -7.03
CA LEU A 38 2.36 -3.17 -6.00
C LEU A 38 3.41 -3.07 -4.92
N ASN A 39 3.99 -1.89 -4.72
CA ASN A 39 4.80 -1.59 -3.55
C ASN A 39 3.91 -1.17 -2.38
N ARG A 40 4.34 -1.49 -1.16
CA ARG A 40 3.72 -0.94 0.05
C ARG A 40 3.89 0.58 0.07
N LEU A 41 2.88 1.30 0.54
CA LEU A 41 2.99 2.75 0.70
C LEU A 41 4.11 3.09 1.67
N LEU A 42 4.79 4.20 1.38
CA LEU A 42 5.68 4.81 2.36
C LEU A 42 4.84 5.30 3.55
N PRO A 43 5.40 5.32 4.77
CA PRO A 43 4.66 5.77 5.96
C PRO A 43 4.03 7.17 5.81
N ALA A 44 4.69 8.08 5.08
CA ALA A 44 4.16 9.42 4.83
C ALA A 44 2.93 9.41 3.91
N ASP A 45 2.98 8.64 2.82
CA ASP A 45 1.86 8.52 1.87
C ASP A 45 0.67 7.79 2.52
N PHE A 46 0.94 6.79 3.36
CA PHE A 46 -0.08 6.09 4.13
C PHE A 46 -0.83 7.01 5.10
N LEU A 47 -0.10 7.87 5.83
CA LEU A 47 -0.72 8.85 6.73
C LEU A 47 -1.54 9.90 5.97
N ALA A 48 -1.05 10.36 4.83
CA ALA A 48 -1.79 11.28 3.96
C ALA A 48 -3.09 10.66 3.44
N LEU A 49 -3.08 9.36 3.08
CA LEU A 49 -4.26 8.64 2.65
C LEU A 49 -5.32 8.51 3.77
N ILE A 50 -4.89 8.21 4.98
CA ILE A 50 -5.79 8.11 6.15
C ILE A 50 -6.43 9.47 6.45
N ASP A 51 -5.66 10.56 6.35
CA ASP A 51 -6.17 11.90 6.60
C ASP A 51 -7.22 12.28 5.55
N ALA A 52 -6.97 11.98 4.28
CA ALA A 52 -7.93 12.16 3.18
C ALA A 52 -9.20 11.31 3.37
N SER A 53 -9.10 10.07 3.85
CA SER A 53 -10.29 9.22 4.06
C SER A 53 -11.23 9.71 5.17
N LYS A 54 -10.76 10.57 6.08
CA LYS A 54 -11.56 11.10 7.19
C LYS A 54 -12.43 12.30 6.80
N SER A 55 -12.28 12.86 5.61
CA SER A 55 -13.06 14.04 5.18
C SER A 55 -14.48 13.72 4.70
N GLY A 56 -14.85 12.45 4.53
CA GLY A 56 -16.26 12.02 4.56
C GLY A 56 -17.13 12.29 3.33
N ASP A 57 -16.55 12.56 2.15
CA ASP A 57 -17.33 12.56 0.91
C ASP A 57 -17.36 11.14 0.32
N GLU A 58 -18.54 10.60 0.04
CA GLU A 58 -18.72 9.18 -0.31
C GLU A 58 -18.95 9.02 -1.83
N PHE A 59 -18.22 8.07 -2.42
CA PHE A 59 -18.32 7.51 -3.77
C PHE A 59 -17.38 8.05 -4.87
N THR A 60 -17.43 9.33 -5.27
CA THR A 60 -16.41 9.89 -6.21
C THR A 60 -15.04 10.01 -5.56
N ASP A 61 -15.03 10.27 -4.25
CA ASP A 61 -13.85 10.25 -3.40
C ASP A 61 -13.24 8.85 -3.28
N ASN A 62 -14.03 7.78 -3.39
CA ASN A 62 -13.49 6.41 -3.38
C ASN A 62 -12.64 6.14 -4.62
N LEU A 63 -13.06 6.58 -5.81
CA LEU A 63 -12.27 6.40 -7.03
C LEU A 63 -11.03 7.29 -7.02
N ALA A 64 -11.17 8.57 -6.67
CA ALA A 64 -10.04 9.50 -6.59
C ALA A 64 -9.00 9.05 -5.54
N THR A 65 -9.46 8.57 -4.38
CA THR A 65 -8.60 8.00 -3.33
C THR A 65 -7.96 6.70 -3.79
N SER A 66 -8.70 5.83 -4.49
CA SER A 66 -8.18 4.59 -5.08
C SER A 66 -7.08 4.86 -6.09
N VAL A 67 -7.30 5.80 -7.02
CA VAL A 67 -6.30 6.24 -8.01
C VAL A 67 -5.09 6.83 -7.31
N THR A 68 -5.30 7.68 -6.30
CA THR A 68 -4.20 8.27 -5.53
C THR A 68 -3.37 7.19 -4.83
N MET A 69 -4.01 6.26 -4.14
CA MET A 69 -3.37 5.13 -3.49
C MET A 69 -2.57 4.30 -4.48
N LEU A 70 -3.22 3.83 -5.56
CA LEU A 70 -2.61 2.96 -6.55
C LEU A 70 -1.48 3.67 -7.32
N SER A 71 -1.60 4.97 -7.59
CA SER A 71 -0.52 5.75 -8.22
C SER A 71 0.78 5.79 -7.41
N LYS A 72 0.67 5.66 -6.09
CA LYS A 72 1.79 5.62 -5.14
C LYS A 72 2.30 4.20 -4.86
N MET A 73 1.65 3.18 -5.43
CA MET A 73 1.97 1.78 -5.20
C MET A 73 2.41 1.06 -6.47
N ILE A 74 1.75 1.31 -7.60
CA ILE A 74 2.04 0.64 -8.86
C ILE A 74 3.41 1.07 -9.36
N ALA A 75 4.30 0.10 -9.46
CA ALA A 75 5.67 0.29 -9.88
C ALA A 75 6.04 -0.67 -11.00
N ASN A 76 7.05 -0.29 -11.78
CA ASN A 76 7.66 -1.19 -12.75
C ASN A 76 8.56 -2.22 -12.04
N GLU A 77 9.17 -3.12 -12.82
CA GLU A 77 10.08 -4.16 -12.31
C GLU A 77 11.26 -3.60 -11.48
N ALA A 78 11.76 -2.42 -11.86
CA ALA A 78 12.83 -1.71 -11.17
C ALA A 78 12.35 -0.98 -9.88
N GLY A 79 11.06 -1.06 -9.55
CA GLY A 79 10.46 -0.45 -8.37
C GLY A 79 10.15 1.05 -8.51
N LYS A 80 10.20 1.62 -9.73
CA LYS A 80 9.81 3.01 -9.99
C LYS A 80 8.32 3.13 -10.22
N LEU A 81 7.68 4.14 -9.63
CA LEU A 81 6.25 4.41 -9.81
C LEU A 81 5.93 4.68 -11.28
N GLN A 82 4.85 4.08 -11.79
CA GLN A 82 4.45 4.22 -13.20
C GLN A 82 3.43 5.34 -13.42
N PHE A 83 2.71 5.75 -12.38
CA PHE A 83 1.59 6.69 -12.47
C PHE A 83 1.74 7.88 -11.50
N ASP A 84 2.97 8.26 -11.13
CA ASP A 84 3.18 9.36 -10.16
C ASP A 84 2.91 10.76 -10.72
N SER A 85 2.77 10.88 -12.04
CA SER A 85 2.43 12.11 -12.77
C SER A 85 0.92 12.32 -12.88
N ASP A 86 0.50 13.56 -13.15
CA ASP A 86 -0.92 13.89 -13.31
C ASP A 86 -1.52 13.19 -14.53
N ASP A 87 -0.78 13.10 -15.64
CA ASP A 87 -1.19 12.33 -16.83
C ASP A 87 -1.32 10.83 -16.51
N GLY A 88 -0.40 10.29 -15.72
CA GLY A 88 -0.44 8.89 -15.29
C GLY A 88 -1.65 8.58 -14.40
N ARG A 89 -1.99 9.49 -13.48
CA ARG A 89 -3.21 9.37 -12.66
C ARG A 89 -4.48 9.52 -13.50
N ALA A 90 -4.50 10.42 -14.47
CA ALA A 90 -5.63 10.60 -15.38
C ALA A 90 -5.87 9.35 -16.24
N TYR A 91 -4.80 8.74 -16.76
CA TYR A 91 -4.87 7.45 -17.43
C TYR A 91 -5.42 6.37 -16.51
N LEU A 92 -4.82 6.21 -15.31
CA LEU A 92 -5.24 5.21 -14.34
C LEU A 92 -6.72 5.37 -13.93
N ALA A 93 -7.22 6.60 -13.81
CA ALA A 93 -8.62 6.88 -13.48
C ALA A 93 -9.62 6.34 -14.53
N GLY A 94 -9.18 6.14 -15.78
CA GLY A 94 -9.97 5.48 -16.82
C GLY A 94 -9.96 3.95 -16.75
N GLU A 95 -9.01 3.36 -16.02
CA GLU A 95 -8.76 1.91 -15.95
C GLU A 95 -9.55 1.25 -14.81
N ILE A 96 -10.87 1.39 -14.84
CA ILE A 96 -11.77 0.97 -13.74
C ILE A 96 -11.63 -0.53 -13.41
N ASP A 97 -11.52 -1.39 -14.42
CA ASP A 97 -11.40 -2.84 -14.22
C ASP A 97 -10.08 -3.19 -13.53
N ALA A 98 -8.97 -2.59 -13.97
CA ALA A 98 -7.66 -2.78 -13.35
C ALA A 98 -7.64 -2.26 -11.90
N ILE A 99 -8.28 -1.10 -11.63
CA ILE A 99 -8.42 -0.56 -10.28
C ILE A 99 -9.14 -1.58 -9.37
N ASN A 100 -10.27 -2.13 -9.81
CA ASN A 100 -11.03 -3.09 -9.02
C ASN A 100 -10.23 -4.35 -8.69
N GLU A 101 -9.40 -4.84 -9.63
CA GLU A 101 -8.52 -5.98 -9.42
C GLU A 101 -7.37 -5.67 -8.44
N LEU A 102 -6.88 -4.43 -8.43
CA LEU A 102 -5.73 -4.02 -7.63
C LEU A 102 -6.08 -3.54 -6.22
N LEU A 103 -7.32 -3.12 -5.97
CA LEU A 103 -7.73 -2.52 -4.70
C LEU A 103 -7.60 -3.44 -3.49
N ASP A 104 -8.16 -4.65 -3.55
CA ASP A 104 -8.08 -5.61 -2.44
C ASP A 104 -6.63 -6.05 -2.13
N PRO A 105 -5.79 -6.39 -3.13
CA PRO A 105 -4.37 -6.62 -2.90
C PRO A 105 -3.66 -5.40 -2.30
N ALA A 106 -3.99 -4.19 -2.74
CA ALA A 106 -3.36 -2.96 -2.27
C ALA A 106 -3.72 -2.64 -0.81
N THR A 107 -4.98 -2.78 -0.41
CA THR A 107 -5.41 -2.54 0.98
C THR A 107 -4.80 -3.57 1.93
N LYS A 108 -4.79 -4.86 1.54
CA LYS A 108 -4.16 -5.94 2.31
C LYS A 108 -2.66 -5.72 2.49
N LEU A 109 -1.95 -5.27 1.44
CA LEU A 109 -0.51 -4.99 1.52
C LEU A 109 -0.19 -3.86 2.51
N ASN A 110 -1.12 -2.93 2.71
CA ASN A 110 -0.98 -1.82 3.65
C ASN A 110 -1.62 -2.09 5.03
N GLY A 111 -2.26 -3.25 5.24
CA GLY A 111 -2.92 -3.59 6.51
C GLY A 111 -4.23 -2.85 6.76
N LEU A 112 -4.92 -2.44 5.70
CA LEU A 112 -6.22 -1.74 5.73
C LEU A 112 -7.43 -2.68 5.60
N GLY A 113 -7.22 -4.00 5.48
CA GLY A 113 -8.27 -5.00 5.24
C GLY A 113 -8.07 -6.29 6.02
#